data_AF-A0A7C6AJY4-F1
#
_entry.id   AF-A0A7C6AJY4-F1
#
_cell.length_a   1.000
_cell.length_b   1.000
_cell.length_c   1.000
_cell.angle_alpha   90.00
_cell.angle_beta   90.00
_cell.angle_gamma   90.00
#
_symmetry.space_group_name_H-M   'P 1'
#
loop_
_entity.id
_entity.type
_entity.pdbx_description
1 polymer ?
#
loop_
_entity_poly.entity_id
_entity_poly.type
_entity_poly.pdbx_seq_one_letter_code
_entity_poly.pdbx_strand_id
1 'polypeptide(L)'
;MSLETIIEKIISEAEAEAARLRQEAQERAEQIVSTGCQQAEKKAAALQHQAEQEGQLEALRILSQARLEKRLTLLQARRKWVERVLDKAVEAVGLSGRPLQRTIITREGRSQEELTPEELKEDLRLRYEKMILEILGL
;
A
#
# COMPACT_ATOMS: atom_id res chain seq x y z
N MET A 1 -22.56 -47.77 -72.18
CA MET A 1 -21.96 -46.60 -71.50
C MET A 1 -20.85 -46.09 -72.40
N SER A 2 -20.92 -44.83 -72.87
CA SER A 2 -19.81 -44.27 -73.67
C SER A 2 -18.68 -43.84 -72.72
N LEU A 3 -17.46 -43.73 -73.24
CA LEU A 3 -16.28 -43.29 -72.47
C LEU A 3 -16.48 -41.87 -71.91
N GLU A 4 -17.24 -41.03 -72.61
CA GLU A 4 -17.51 -39.64 -72.24
C GLU A 4 -18.31 -39.56 -70.94
N THR A 5 -19.31 -40.45 -70.78
CA THR A 5 -20.15 -40.47 -69.57
C THR A 5 -19.36 -40.85 -68.31
N ILE A 6 -18.30 -41.65 -68.45
CA ILE A 6 -17.41 -42.02 -67.34
C ILE A 6 -16.53 -40.83 -66.95
N ILE A 7 -16.00 -40.10 -67.95
CA ILE A 7 -15.18 -38.91 -67.73
C ILE A 7 -15.97 -37.80 -67.04
N GLU A 8 -17.19 -37.51 -67.51
CA GLU A 8 -18.07 -36.51 -66.89
C GLU A 8 -18.36 -36.85 -65.42
N LYS A 9 -18.57 -38.13 -65.12
CA LYS A 9 -18.84 -38.58 -63.76
C LYS A 9 -17.63 -38.41 -62.84
N ILE A 10 -16.42 -38.72 -63.33
CA ILE A 10 -15.16 -38.50 -62.58
C ILE A 10 -14.94 -37.01 -62.32
N ILE A 11 -15.19 -36.15 -63.30
CA ILE A 11 -15.05 -34.70 -63.15
C ILE A 11 -16.04 -34.18 -62.11
N SER A 12 -17.32 -34.58 -62.21
CA SER A 12 -18.36 -34.18 -61.26
C SER A 12 -18.06 -34.63 -59.83
N GLU A 13 -17.58 -35.87 -59.65
CA GLU A 13 -17.17 -36.38 -58.34
C GLU A 13 -15.95 -35.63 -57.78
N ALA A 14 -14.96 -35.30 -58.62
CA ALA A 14 -13.79 -34.52 -58.21
C ALA A 14 -14.16 -33.08 -57.84
N GLU A 15 -15.06 -32.44 -58.57
CA GLU A 15 -15.56 -31.09 -58.26
C GLU A 15 -16.34 -31.06 -56.94
N ALA A 16 -17.20 -32.06 -56.71
CA ALA A 16 -17.95 -32.20 -55.47
C ALA A 16 -17.02 -32.40 -54.26
N GLU A 17 -16.01 -33.26 -54.38
CA GLU A 17 -15.02 -33.48 -53.32
C GLU A 17 -14.16 -32.23 -53.06
N ALA A 18 -13.75 -31.53 -54.13
CA ALA A 18 -13.00 -30.28 -54.01
C ALA A 18 -13.83 -29.15 -53.38
N ALA A 19 -15.15 -29.13 -53.62
CA ALA A 19 -16.07 -28.20 -52.96
C ALA A 19 -16.21 -28.54 -51.46
N ARG A 20 -16.35 -29.83 -51.11
CA ARG A 20 -16.42 -30.29 -49.72
C ARG A 20 -15.16 -29.92 -48.94
N LEU A 21 -13.98 -30.20 -49.51
CA LEU A 21 -12.70 -29.85 -48.89
C LEU A 21 -12.54 -28.34 -48.66
N ARG A 22 -12.97 -27.52 -49.63
CA ARG A 22 -12.95 -26.06 -49.48
C ARG A 22 -13.87 -25.59 -48.37
N GLN A 23 -15.07 -26.14 -48.28
CA GLN A 23 -16.02 -25.81 -47.21
C GLN A 23 -15.49 -26.23 -45.84
N GLU A 24 -14.97 -27.46 -45.70
CA GLU A 24 -14.37 -27.92 -44.44
C GLU A 24 -13.17 -27.05 -44.02
N ALA A 25 -12.34 -26.63 -44.98
CA ALA A 25 -11.21 -25.75 -44.71
C ALA A 25 -11.67 -24.36 -44.24
N GLN A 26 -12.71 -23.80 -44.87
CA GLN A 26 -13.32 -22.53 -44.50
C GLN A 26 -13.88 -22.58 -43.07
N GLU A 27 -14.68 -23.60 -42.76
CA GLU A 27 -15.27 -23.80 -41.43
C GLU A 27 -14.20 -23.96 -40.35
N ARG A 28 -13.14 -24.72 -40.63
CA ARG A 28 -12.01 -24.86 -39.69
C ARG A 28 -11.27 -23.55 -39.49
N ALA A 29 -11.05 -22.77 -40.55
CA ALA A 29 -10.40 -21.46 -40.45
C ALA A 29 -11.22 -20.50 -39.58
N GLU A 30 -12.54 -20.45 -39.79
CA GLU A 30 -13.45 -19.64 -38.99
C GLU A 30 -13.47 -20.07 -37.51
N GLN A 31 -13.46 -21.38 -37.24
CA GLN A 31 -13.34 -21.90 -35.87
C GLN A 31 -12.01 -21.52 -35.21
N ILE A 32 -10.90 -21.59 -35.94
CA ILE A 32 -9.57 -21.18 -35.41
C ILE A 32 -9.58 -19.69 -35.07
N VAL A 33 -10.12 -18.84 -35.95
CA VAL A 33 -10.20 -17.39 -35.70
C VAL A 33 -11.11 -17.11 -34.51
N SER A 34 -12.30 -17.69 -34.48
CA SER A 34 -13.29 -17.49 -33.40
C SER A 34 -12.74 -17.92 -32.04
N THR A 35 -12.13 -19.10 -31.96
CA THR A 35 -11.51 -19.59 -30.73
C THR A 35 -10.31 -18.73 -30.31
N GLY A 36 -9.50 -18.27 -31.26
CA GLY A 36 -8.40 -17.32 -31.03
C GLY A 36 -8.90 -16.00 -30.44
N CYS A 37 -9.95 -15.41 -31.01
CA CYS A 37 -10.58 -14.19 -30.51
C CYS A 37 -11.11 -14.36 -29.09
N GLN A 38 -11.87 -15.43 -28.82
CA GLN A 38 -12.41 -15.70 -27.48
C GLN A 38 -11.29 -15.89 -26.43
N GLN A 39 -10.19 -16.55 -26.80
CA GLN A 39 -9.05 -16.71 -25.89
C GLN A 39 -8.33 -15.38 -25.65
N ALA A 40 -8.18 -14.55 -26.68
CA ALA A 40 -7.58 -13.23 -26.55
C ALA A 40 -8.42 -12.32 -25.65
N GLU A 41 -9.74 -12.30 -25.82
CA GLU A 41 -10.67 -11.54 -24.98
C GLU A 41 -10.61 -11.99 -23.52
N LYS A 42 -10.61 -13.30 -23.26
CA LYS A 42 -10.47 -13.84 -21.90
C LYS A 42 -9.16 -13.41 -21.24
N LYS A 43 -8.05 -13.45 -22.00
CA LYS A 43 -6.74 -13.00 -21.51
C LYS A 43 -6.73 -11.50 -21.23
N ALA A 44 -7.30 -10.70 -22.12
CA ALA A 44 -7.39 -9.25 -21.96
C ALA A 44 -8.22 -8.89 -20.72
N ALA A 45 -9.38 -9.52 -20.54
CA ALA A 45 -10.23 -9.32 -19.37
C ALA A 45 -9.51 -9.69 -18.06
N ALA A 46 -8.79 -10.83 -18.05
CA ALA A 46 -8.02 -11.25 -16.89
C ALA A 46 -6.89 -10.26 -16.54
N LEU A 47 -6.15 -9.78 -17.54
CA LEU A 47 -5.10 -8.77 -17.36
C LEU A 47 -5.65 -7.45 -16.85
N GLN A 48 -6.79 -6.99 -17.40
CA GLN A 48 -7.43 -5.75 -16.96
C GLN A 48 -7.90 -5.85 -15.51
N HIS A 49 -8.53 -6.96 -15.14
CA HIS A 49 -8.97 -7.20 -13.76
C HIS A 49 -7.79 -7.27 -12.80
N GLN A 50 -6.70 -7.95 -13.18
CA GLN A 50 -5.48 -8.00 -12.36
C GLN A 50 -4.87 -6.60 -12.18
N ALA A 51 -4.74 -5.83 -13.27
CA ALA A 51 -4.21 -4.47 -13.22
C ALA A 51 -5.08 -3.54 -12.35
N GLU A 52 -6.40 -3.70 -12.39
CA GLU A 52 -7.31 -2.93 -11.54
C GLU A 52 -7.12 -3.28 -10.06
N GLN A 53 -7.01 -4.56 -9.72
CA GLN A 53 -6.74 -4.99 -8.34
C GLN A 53 -5.39 -4.48 -7.83
N GLU A 54 -4.33 -4.60 -8.64
CA GLU A 54 -3.00 -4.08 -8.30
C GLU A 54 -3.03 -2.56 -8.10
N GLY A 55 -3.73 -1.83 -8.99
CA GLY A 55 -3.91 -0.39 -8.88
C GLY A 55 -4.65 0.03 -7.60
N GLN A 56 -5.70 -0.69 -7.22
CA GLN A 56 -6.44 -0.45 -5.97
C GLN A 56 -5.57 -0.69 -4.74
N LEU A 57 -4.79 -1.77 -4.73
CA LEU A 57 -3.87 -2.08 -3.63
C LEU A 57 -2.77 -1.03 -3.49
N GLU A 58 -2.19 -0.58 -4.60
CA GLU A 58 -1.14 0.46 -4.56
C GLU A 58 -1.72 1.79 -4.10
N ALA A 59 -2.92 2.17 -4.54
CA ALA A 59 -3.61 3.37 -4.07
C ALA A 59 -3.84 3.33 -2.55
N LEU A 60 -4.29 2.18 -2.02
CA LEU A 60 -4.45 1.99 -0.58
C LEU A 60 -3.11 2.07 0.17
N ARG A 61 -2.03 1.53 -0.42
CA ARG A 61 -0.68 1.60 0.15
C ARG A 61 -0.21 3.04 0.26
N ILE A 62 -0.31 3.81 -0.84
CA ILE A 62 0.07 5.23 -0.89
C ILE A 62 -0.72 6.03 0.15
N LEU A 63 -2.04 5.85 0.22
CA LEU A 63 -2.89 6.56 1.17
C LEU A 63 -2.51 6.22 2.62
N SER A 64 -2.25 4.96 2.91
CA SER A 64 -1.87 4.49 4.24
C SER A 64 -0.51 5.06 4.66
N GLN A 65 0.46 5.08 3.74
CA GLN A 65 1.77 5.66 3.97
C GLN A 65 1.67 7.17 4.22
N ALA A 66 0.94 7.91 3.39
CA ALA A 66 0.75 9.34 3.58
C ALA A 66 0.09 9.68 4.92
N ARG A 67 -0.90 8.87 5.36
CA ARG A 67 -1.53 9.02 6.68
C ARG A 67 -0.55 8.77 7.82
N LEU A 68 0.30 7.75 7.69
CA LEU A 68 1.33 7.44 8.68
C LEU A 68 2.36 8.56 8.78
N GLU A 69 2.86 9.05 7.65
CA GLU A 69 3.80 10.17 7.57
C GLU A 69 3.22 11.44 8.19
N LYS A 70 1.95 11.76 7.88
CA LYS A 70 1.23 12.87 8.51
C LYS A 70 1.15 12.71 10.04
N ARG A 71 0.84 11.50 10.52
CA ARG A 71 0.77 11.24 11.97
C ARG A 71 2.14 11.38 12.63
N LEU A 72 3.19 10.86 12.00
CA LEU A 72 4.54 10.91 12.52
C LEU A 72 5.08 12.35 12.58
N THR A 73 4.86 13.12 11.51
CA THR A 73 5.23 14.56 11.48
C THR A 73 4.48 15.36 12.54
N LEU A 74 3.19 15.11 12.75
CA LEU A 74 2.42 15.75 13.81
C LEU A 74 2.96 15.41 15.21
N LEU A 75 3.24 14.12 15.47
CA LEU A 75 3.80 13.69 16.76
C LEU A 75 5.18 14.30 17.03
N GLN A 76 6.04 14.36 16.01
CA GLN A 76 7.34 15.03 16.10
C GLN A 76 7.19 16.53 16.40
N ALA A 77 6.26 17.21 15.73
CA ALA A 77 5.98 18.63 15.98
C ALA A 77 5.48 18.85 17.41
N ARG A 78 4.54 18.04 17.88
CA ARG A 78 4.03 18.07 19.27
C ARG A 78 5.17 17.89 20.27
N ARG A 79 6.00 16.86 20.08
CA ARG A 79 7.15 16.60 20.95
C ARG A 79 8.11 17.80 21.01
N LYS A 80 8.45 18.40 19.87
CA LYS A 80 9.31 19.60 19.80
C LYS A 80 8.73 20.77 20.61
N TRP A 81 7.41 20.96 20.56
CA TRP A 81 6.75 22.02 21.31
C TRP A 81 6.78 21.76 22.82
N VAL A 82 6.53 20.52 23.24
CA VAL A 82 6.62 20.11 24.65
C VAL A 82 8.04 20.32 25.18
N GLU A 83 9.05 19.84 24.45
CA GLU A 83 10.46 20.03 24.80
C GLU A 83 10.80 21.52 24.95
N ARG A 84 10.36 22.36 23.99
CA ARG A 84 10.59 23.80 24.05
C ARG A 84 9.92 24.49 25.25
N VAL A 85 8.72 24.06 25.64
CA VAL A 85 8.05 24.61 26.83
C VAL A 85 8.82 24.23 28.09
N LEU A 86 9.26 22.97 28.20
CA LEU A 86 10.03 22.49 29.33
C LEU A 86 11.39 23.18 29.44
N ASP A 87 12.10 23.35 28.32
CA ASP A 87 13.37 24.07 28.28
C ASP A 87 13.20 25.51 28.79
N LYS A 88 12.19 26.23 28.28
CA LYS A 88 11.89 27.59 28.75
C LYS A 88 11.51 27.64 30.23
N ALA A 89 10.80 26.62 30.75
CA ALA A 89 10.44 26.56 32.16
C ALA A 89 11.69 26.36 33.05
N VAL A 90 12.60 25.45 32.65
CA VAL A 90 13.87 25.21 33.37
C VAL A 90 14.75 26.48 33.37
N GLU A 91 14.83 27.17 32.23
CA GLU A 91 15.54 28.45 32.11
C GLU A 91 14.92 29.54 32.99
N ALA A 92 13.59 29.70 32.97
CA ALA A 92 12.89 30.73 33.73
C ALA A 92 13.05 30.57 35.25
N VAL A 93 13.11 29.33 35.74
CA VAL A 93 13.34 29.01 37.16
C VAL A 93 14.84 29.10 37.53
N GLY A 94 15.73 29.28 36.54
CA GLY A 94 17.17 29.39 36.77
C GLY A 94 17.80 28.09 37.28
N LEU A 95 17.20 26.94 36.92
CA LEU A 95 17.68 25.62 37.32
C LEU A 95 18.80 25.10 36.40
N SER A 96 19.06 25.78 35.28
CA SER A 96 20.14 25.46 34.35
C SER A 96 21.49 25.46 35.08
N GLY A 97 22.10 24.27 35.20
CA GLY A 97 23.42 24.09 35.82
C GLY A 97 23.45 24.09 37.35
N ARG A 98 22.30 24.02 38.03
CA ARG A 98 22.25 23.84 39.49
C ARG A 98 22.15 22.35 39.85
N PRO A 99 22.86 21.88 40.89
CA PRO A 99 22.68 20.52 41.40
C PRO A 99 21.26 20.39 41.96
N LEU A 100 20.49 19.45 41.43
CA LEU A 100 19.16 19.10 41.93
C LEU A 100 19.27 17.85 42.79
N GLN A 101 18.42 17.74 43.80
CA GLN A 101 18.33 16.56 44.64
C GLN A 101 16.90 16.01 44.59
N ARG A 102 16.79 14.70 44.31
CA ARG A 102 15.53 13.97 44.41
C ARG A 102 15.48 13.25 45.75
N THR A 103 14.44 13.53 46.54
CA THR A 103 14.16 12.76 47.76
C THR A 103 13.14 11.67 47.43
N ILE A 104 13.53 10.40 47.57
CA ILE A 104 12.64 9.25 47.43
C ILE A 104 12.17 8.84 48.84
N ILE A 105 10.86 8.79 49.03
CA ILE A 105 10.26 8.35 50.29
C ILE A 105 9.72 6.93 50.08
N THR A 106 10.35 5.94 50.71
CA THR A 106 9.89 4.55 50.72
C THR A 106 9.44 4.15 52.14
N ARG A 107 8.88 2.94 52.29
CA ARG A 107 8.54 2.38 53.61
C ARG A 107 9.77 2.16 54.50
N GLU A 108 10.96 2.11 53.93
CA GLU A 108 12.23 1.79 54.61
C GLU A 108 13.03 3.04 55.00
N GLY A 109 12.66 4.23 54.51
CA GLY A 109 13.31 5.49 54.86
C GLY A 109 13.26 6.54 53.73
N ARG A 110 14.00 7.63 53.94
CA ARG A 110 14.22 8.68 52.93
C ARG A 110 15.60 8.50 52.29
N SER A 111 15.66 8.38 50.97
CA SER A 111 16.90 8.39 50.19
C SER A 111 17.03 9.69 49.41
N GLN A 112 18.23 10.25 49.32
CA GLN A 112 18.54 11.41 48.49
C GLN A 112 19.46 10.99 47.35
N GLU A 113 19.04 11.29 46.13
CA GLU A 113 19.81 11.05 44.91
C GLU A 113 20.06 12.40 44.21
N GLU A 114 21.25 12.55 43.63
CA GLU A 114 21.51 13.67 42.72
C GLU A 114 20.67 13.48 41.45
N LEU A 115 20.06 14.57 40.98
CA LEU A 115 19.21 14.57 39.79
C LEU A 115 19.82 15.50 38.75
N THR A 116 19.96 15.01 37.53
CA THR A 116 20.39 15.84 36.40
C THR A 116 19.22 16.67 35.85
N PRO A 117 19.50 17.84 35.23
CA PRO A 117 18.47 18.62 34.53
C PRO A 117 17.74 17.81 33.44
N GLU A 118 18.42 16.88 32.78
CA GLU A 118 17.87 15.99 31.76
C GLU A 118 16.86 15.00 32.35
N GLU A 119 17.20 14.35 33.47
CA GLU A 119 16.28 13.44 34.18
C GLU A 119 15.05 14.18 34.71
N LEU A 120 15.23 15.39 35.23
CA LEU A 120 14.10 16.24 35.63
C LEU A 120 13.18 16.55 34.44
N LYS A 121 13.75 16.88 33.27
CA LYS A 121 12.95 17.16 32.07
C LYS A 121 12.17 15.94 31.60
N GLU A 122 12.76 14.75 31.65
CA GLU A 122 12.05 13.51 31.31
C GLU A 122 10.89 13.24 32.27
N ASP A 123 11.12 13.39 33.58
CA ASP A 123 10.07 13.24 34.61
C ASP A 123 8.93 14.25 34.41
N LEU A 124 9.26 15.51 34.12
CA LEU A 124 8.28 16.56 33.86
C LEU A 124 7.52 16.30 32.56
N ARG A 125 8.19 15.80 31.51
CA ARG A 125 7.53 15.43 30.25
C ARG A 125 6.50 14.35 30.50
N LEU A 126 6.86 13.26 31.18
CA LEU A 126 5.95 12.15 31.46
C LEU A 126 4.69 12.59 32.24
N ARG A 127 4.83 13.59 33.12
CA ARG A 127 3.73 14.10 33.95
C ARG A 127 2.87 15.15 33.25
N TYR A 128 3.49 16.03 32.47
CA TYR A 128 2.84 17.25 31.99
C TYR A 128 2.66 17.32 30.47
N GLU A 129 3.18 16.37 29.69
CA GLU A 129 3.06 16.37 28.22
C GLU A 129 1.61 16.58 27.76
N LYS A 130 0.66 15.81 28.31
CA LYS A 130 -0.76 15.94 27.96
C LYS A 130 -1.31 17.34 28.27
N MET A 131 -1.03 17.86 29.46
CA MET A 131 -1.48 19.19 29.87
C MET A 131 -0.87 20.30 29.00
N ILE A 132 0.43 20.20 28.68
CA ILE A 132 1.13 21.15 27.82
C ILE A 132 0.50 21.16 26.42
N LEU A 133 0.22 19.98 25.86
CA LEU A 133 -0.44 19.87 24.56
C LEU A 133 -1.85 20.47 24.57
N GLU A 134 -2.65 20.20 25.62
CA GLU A 134 -3.99 20.76 25.80
C GLU A 134 -3.96 22.30 25.86
N ILE A 135 -3.03 22.89 26.61
CA ILE A 135 -2.86 24.35 26.71
C ILE A 135 -2.45 24.96 25.37
N LEU A 136 -1.59 24.27 24.63
CA LEU A 136 -1.15 24.71 23.30
C LEU A 136 -2.20 24.49 22.20
N GLY A 137 -3.30 23.80 22.51
CA GLY A 137 -4.33 23.43 21.53
C GLY A 137 -3.84 22.44 20.47
N LEU A 138 -2.86 21.58 20.82
CA LEU A 138 -2.15 20.69 19.90
C LEU A 138 -2.54 19.23 19.98
#